data_AF-A0A3D5M2C5-F1
#
_entry.id   AF-A0A3D5M2C5-F1
#
_cell.length_a   1.000
_cell.length_b   1.000
_cell.length_c   1.000
_cell.angle_alpha   90.00
_cell.angle_beta   90.00
_cell.angle_gamma   90.00
#
_symmetry.space_group_name_H-M   'P 1'
#
loop_
_entity.id
_entity.type
_entity.pdbx_description
1 polymer ?
#
loop_
_entity_poly.entity_id
_entity_poly.type
_entity_poly.pdbx_seq_one_letter_code
_entity_poly.pdbx_strand_id
1 'polypeptide(L)'
;MNGSAIYIWIIIVVMPLGLISCGPTSPGPDPEPARQNSSIEKTTTLEGGSVKPEEVGAHSQGMTPEQIEGLSGAPEEASSYPLPDLSLMSEASFQRNAKMGRLVARQRCILCHKIEGRGAILQPPLIQVSMRRLDRMKSYDSHLDQLRTSDPDRYSSKKDLFEKITAEADVLRKMQLWLGGYLRRPTFDNSQAKMPLQVLKPVEVDQLACYVIQLAIEGYQQGEAPLED
;
A
#
# COMPACT_ATOMS: atom_id res chain seq x y z
N MET A 1 53.94 -20.03 19.02
CA MET A 1 52.58 -19.79 18.49
C MET A 1 51.63 -20.64 19.30
N ASN A 2 51.04 -20.09 20.36
CA ASN A 2 50.22 -20.84 21.31
C ASN A 2 48.75 -20.60 20.98
N GLY A 3 48.12 -21.60 20.36
CA GLY A 3 46.70 -21.57 20.03
C GLY A 3 45.85 -21.82 21.29
N SER A 4 45.05 -20.82 21.67
CA SER A 4 44.05 -20.96 22.73
C SER A 4 42.75 -21.47 22.11
N ALA A 5 42.34 -22.67 22.48
CA ALA A 5 41.06 -23.24 22.12
C ALA A 5 39.95 -22.58 22.96
N ILE A 6 39.04 -21.89 22.30
CA ILE A 6 37.85 -21.29 22.92
C ILE A 6 36.77 -22.36 22.99
N TYR A 7 36.49 -22.85 24.20
CA TYR A 7 35.37 -23.75 24.46
C TYR A 7 34.09 -22.95 24.64
N ILE A 8 33.18 -23.06 23.67
CA ILE A 8 31.83 -22.51 23.75
C ILE A 8 30.94 -23.52 24.49
N TRP A 9 30.54 -23.17 25.71
CA TRP A 9 29.54 -23.93 26.46
C TRP A 9 28.14 -23.59 25.96
N ILE A 10 27.50 -24.54 25.28
CA ILE A 10 26.08 -24.45 24.92
C ILE A 10 25.27 -24.84 26.17
N ILE A 11 24.66 -23.85 26.80
CA ILE A 11 23.68 -24.06 27.87
C ILE A 11 22.34 -24.41 27.21
N ILE A 12 22.00 -25.70 27.21
CA ILE A 12 20.67 -26.18 26.80
C ILE A 12 19.72 -25.94 27.98
N VAL A 13 18.89 -24.90 27.87
CA VAL A 13 17.78 -24.66 28.81
C VAL A 13 16.62 -25.57 28.38
N VAL A 14 16.47 -26.69 29.09
CA VAL A 14 15.29 -27.56 28.98
C VAL A 14 14.13 -26.86 29.69
N MET A 15 13.19 -26.31 28.92
CA MET A 15 11.94 -25.82 29.50
C MET A 15 11.02 -27.00 29.85
N PRO A 16 10.42 -27.02 31.05
CA PRO A 16 9.43 -28.03 31.41
C PRO A 16 8.14 -27.82 30.60
N LEU A 17 7.76 -28.88 29.87
CA LEU A 17 6.45 -29.01 29.24
C LEU A 17 5.38 -29.02 30.33
N GLY A 18 4.69 -27.89 30.48
CA GLY A 18 3.48 -27.80 31.29
C GLY A 18 2.39 -28.69 30.70
N LEU A 19 1.89 -29.61 31.52
CA LEU A 19 0.76 -30.47 31.21
C LEU A 19 -0.49 -29.60 31.00
N ILE A 20 -1.02 -29.59 29.78
CA ILE A 20 -2.30 -28.98 29.43
C ILE A 20 -3.40 -29.87 30.00
N SER A 21 -4.09 -29.36 31.01
CA SER A 21 -5.27 -29.98 31.63
C SER A 21 -6.45 -29.93 30.65
N CYS A 22 -6.92 -31.12 30.22
CA CYS A 22 -8.16 -31.27 29.46
C CYS A 22 -9.37 -30.99 30.37
N GLY A 23 -10.06 -29.88 30.13
CA GLY A 23 -11.38 -29.60 30.71
C GLY A 23 -12.51 -30.29 29.91
N PRO A 24 -13.65 -30.59 30.53
CA PRO A 24 -14.76 -31.30 29.90
C PRO A 24 -15.48 -30.41 28.86
N THR A 25 -15.55 -30.94 27.64
CA THR A 25 -16.31 -30.39 26.51
C THR A 25 -17.80 -30.41 26.84
N SER A 26 -18.44 -29.23 26.86
CA SER A 26 -19.90 -29.13 26.92
C SER A 26 -20.50 -29.51 25.55
N PRO A 27 -21.62 -30.26 25.51
CA PRO A 27 -22.31 -30.56 24.26
C PRO A 27 -22.93 -29.28 23.69
N GLY A 28 -22.46 -28.87 22.51
CA GLY A 28 -23.08 -27.79 21.74
C GLY A 28 -24.41 -28.23 21.10
N PRO A 29 -25.30 -27.27 20.78
CA PRO A 29 -26.58 -27.54 20.15
C PRO A 29 -26.42 -28.10 18.71
N ASP A 30 -27.41 -28.92 18.32
CA ASP A 30 -27.46 -29.69 17.08
C ASP A 30 -27.24 -28.85 15.81
N PRO A 31 -26.57 -29.40 14.78
CA PRO A 31 -26.41 -28.74 13.49
C PRO A 31 -27.74 -28.66 12.72
N GLU A 32 -28.09 -27.44 12.34
CA GLU A 32 -29.19 -27.10 11.43
C GLU A 32 -29.00 -27.79 10.06
N PRO A 33 -30.05 -28.43 9.49
CA PRO A 33 -29.91 -29.18 8.25
C PRO A 33 -29.67 -28.27 7.04
N ALA A 34 -28.66 -28.67 6.27
CA ALA A 34 -28.24 -28.04 5.02
C ALA A 34 -29.41 -27.94 4.01
N ARG A 35 -29.73 -26.71 3.61
CA ARG A 35 -30.65 -26.42 2.51
C ARG A 35 -29.93 -26.63 1.18
N GLN A 36 -30.16 -27.79 0.57
CA GLN A 36 -29.81 -28.06 -0.83
C GLN A 36 -30.80 -27.31 -1.73
N ASN A 37 -30.31 -26.30 -2.46
CA ASN A 37 -30.97 -25.81 -3.66
C ASN A 37 -30.02 -26.04 -4.85
N SER A 38 -30.24 -27.15 -5.53
CA SER A 38 -29.87 -27.36 -6.91
C SER A 38 -30.75 -26.49 -7.80
N SER A 39 -30.17 -25.80 -8.78
CA SER A 39 -30.76 -25.73 -10.11
C SER A 39 -29.73 -25.32 -11.15
N ILE A 40 -29.69 -26.19 -12.16
CA ILE A 40 -28.91 -26.18 -13.38
C ILE A 40 -29.62 -25.24 -14.36
N GLU A 41 -28.92 -24.21 -14.87
CA GLU A 41 -29.19 -23.63 -16.19
C GLU A 41 -27.82 -23.30 -16.83
N LYS A 42 -27.29 -24.17 -17.70
CA LYS A 42 -27.55 -24.28 -19.14
C LYS A 42 -26.89 -23.15 -19.95
N THR A 43 -25.68 -23.48 -20.41
CA THR A 43 -25.13 -23.26 -21.76
C THR A 43 -25.71 -22.11 -22.56
N THR A 44 -24.90 -21.09 -22.82
CA THR A 44 -25.02 -20.31 -24.06
C THR A 44 -23.63 -20.08 -24.64
N THR A 45 -23.34 -20.90 -25.65
CA THR A 45 -22.31 -20.69 -26.66
C THR A 45 -22.66 -19.41 -27.41
N LEU A 46 -21.79 -18.40 -27.40
CA LEU A 46 -21.86 -17.26 -28.32
C LEU A 46 -20.64 -17.24 -29.21
N GLU A 47 -20.94 -16.97 -30.47
CA GLU A 47 -20.17 -17.23 -31.66
C GLU A 47 -18.97 -16.30 -31.80
N GLY A 48 -17.91 -16.85 -32.40
CA GLY A 48 -16.76 -16.08 -32.86
C GLY A 48 -17.13 -15.19 -34.04
N GLY A 49 -17.17 -13.88 -33.78
CA GLY A 49 -17.12 -12.85 -34.82
C GLY A 49 -15.68 -12.63 -35.27
N SER A 50 -15.35 -13.11 -36.47
CA SER A 50 -14.12 -12.79 -37.20
C SER A 50 -14.20 -11.34 -37.68
N VAL A 51 -13.47 -10.43 -37.03
CA VAL A 51 -13.36 -9.03 -37.45
C VAL A 51 -12.15 -8.88 -38.38
N LYS A 52 -12.46 -8.43 -39.60
CA LYS A 52 -11.55 -8.12 -40.71
C LYS A 52 -10.63 -6.95 -40.31
N PRO A 53 -9.30 -7.02 -40.56
CA PRO A 53 -8.43 -5.87 -40.38
C PRO A 53 -8.68 -4.83 -41.48
N GLU A 54 -9.05 -3.62 -41.07
CA GLU A 54 -9.19 -2.45 -41.92
C GLU A 54 -7.81 -1.76 -42.05
N GLU A 55 -7.32 -1.63 -43.29
CA GLU A 55 -6.10 -0.89 -43.62
C GLU A 55 -6.28 0.59 -43.29
N VAL A 56 -5.64 1.05 -42.21
CA VAL A 56 -5.56 2.48 -41.90
C VAL A 56 -4.37 3.07 -42.64
N GLY A 57 -4.66 3.87 -43.67
CA GLY A 57 -3.69 4.55 -44.51
C GLY A 57 -2.77 5.48 -43.71
N ALA A 58 -1.47 5.33 -43.93
CA ALA A 58 -0.43 6.20 -43.42
C ALA A 58 -0.48 7.56 -44.12
N HIS A 59 -0.94 8.60 -43.41
CA HIS A 59 -0.75 10.00 -43.80
C HIS A 59 0.40 10.58 -42.97
N SER A 60 1.61 10.50 -43.53
CA SER A 60 2.81 11.14 -43.00
C SER A 60 2.81 12.61 -43.44
N GLN A 61 2.40 13.52 -42.55
CA GLN A 61 2.64 14.94 -42.72
C GLN A 61 4.04 15.25 -42.17
N GLY A 62 4.96 15.59 -43.07
CA GLY A 62 6.31 15.99 -42.73
C GLY A 62 6.33 17.29 -41.93
N MET A 63 6.81 17.22 -40.70
CA MET A 63 7.21 18.40 -39.92
C MET A 63 8.61 18.83 -40.35
N THR A 64 8.77 20.11 -40.65
CA THR A 64 10.03 20.74 -41.07
C THR A 64 10.94 21.05 -39.88
N PRO A 65 12.27 21.06 -40.03
CA PRO A 65 13.23 21.13 -38.92
C PRO A 65 13.54 22.53 -38.33
N GLU A 66 12.80 23.59 -38.67
CA GLU A 66 13.30 24.98 -38.53
C GLU A 66 12.65 25.84 -37.42
N GLN A 67 11.99 25.25 -36.41
CA GLN A 67 11.33 26.04 -35.34
C GLN A 67 11.67 25.63 -33.90
N ILE A 68 12.91 25.21 -33.63
CA ILE A 68 13.38 24.87 -32.28
C ILE A 68 14.49 25.84 -31.82
N GLU A 69 14.21 27.14 -31.83
CA GLU A 69 15.06 28.14 -31.18
C GLU A 69 14.16 29.13 -30.42
N GLY A 70 14.00 28.96 -29.10
CA GLY A 70 13.25 29.96 -28.32
C GLY A 70 12.71 29.59 -26.94
N LEU A 71 12.97 28.40 -26.41
CA LEU A 71 12.52 28.03 -25.05
C LEU A 71 13.71 27.91 -24.09
N SER A 72 14.41 29.03 -23.91
CA SER A 72 15.27 29.25 -22.73
C SER A 72 14.38 29.78 -21.60
N GLY A 73 13.55 28.88 -21.06
CA GLY A 73 12.79 29.14 -19.84
C GLY A 73 13.74 29.15 -18.66
N ALA A 74 13.68 30.20 -17.84
CA ALA A 74 14.41 30.28 -16.58
C ALA A 74 14.15 29.02 -15.74
N PRO A 75 15.14 28.53 -14.97
CA PRO A 75 14.95 27.38 -14.10
C PRO A 75 13.75 27.64 -13.19
N GLU A 76 12.68 26.87 -13.37
CA GLU A 76 11.52 26.88 -12.48
C GLU A 76 12.03 26.83 -11.04
N GLU A 77 11.62 27.81 -10.24
CA GLU A 77 11.94 27.87 -8.82
C GLU A 77 11.57 26.51 -8.21
N ALA A 78 12.59 25.75 -7.82
CA ALA A 78 12.43 24.42 -7.26
C ALA A 78 11.45 24.53 -6.10
N SER A 79 10.24 24.00 -6.32
CA SER A 79 9.13 24.08 -5.39
C SER A 79 9.59 23.65 -4.01
N SER A 80 9.72 24.63 -3.11
CA SER A 80 10.16 24.43 -1.73
C SER A 80 9.01 23.81 -0.95
N TYR A 81 8.79 22.51 -1.15
CA TYR A 81 7.88 21.75 -0.31
C TYR A 81 8.55 21.53 1.04
N PRO A 82 8.01 22.07 2.15
CA PRO A 82 8.57 21.80 3.46
C PRO A 82 8.39 20.31 3.77
N LEU A 83 9.50 19.59 3.85
CA LEU A 83 9.51 18.18 4.26
C LEU A 83 9.05 18.07 5.72
N PRO A 84 8.32 16.99 6.08
CA PRO A 84 7.95 16.72 7.47
C PRO A 84 9.19 16.39 8.32
N ASP A 85 9.02 16.32 9.64
CA ASP A 85 10.04 15.77 10.53
C ASP A 85 10.38 14.34 10.10
N LEU A 86 11.68 14.07 9.94
CA LEU A 86 12.22 12.79 9.47
C LEU A 86 12.71 11.90 10.62
N SER A 87 12.45 12.28 11.87
CA SER A 87 12.83 11.52 13.07
C SER A 87 12.41 10.04 12.99
N LEU A 88 11.19 9.74 12.53
CA LEU A 88 10.69 8.38 12.32
C LEU A 88 11.61 7.52 11.43
N MET A 89 12.22 8.10 10.39
CA MET A 89 13.06 7.36 9.43
C MET A 89 14.41 6.94 10.03
N SER A 90 14.83 7.59 11.11
CA SER A 90 16.06 7.26 11.83
C SER A 90 15.91 6.06 12.77
N GLU A 91 14.67 5.63 13.05
CA GLU A 91 14.40 4.52 13.96
C GLU A 91 14.83 3.17 13.36
N ALA A 92 15.57 2.37 14.13
CA ALA A 92 16.09 1.08 13.68
C ALA A 92 14.97 0.08 13.30
N SER A 93 13.84 0.14 14.00
CA SER A 93 12.63 -0.63 13.69
C SER A 93 12.04 -0.22 12.35
N PHE A 94 11.93 1.09 12.08
CA PHE A 94 11.44 1.64 10.83
C PHE A 94 12.31 1.18 9.65
N GLN A 95 13.64 1.35 9.75
CA GLN A 95 14.57 0.97 8.68
C GLN A 95 14.52 -0.53 8.36
N ARG A 96 14.45 -1.38 9.40
CA ARG A 96 14.29 -2.83 9.22
C ARG A 96 12.98 -3.15 8.51
N ASN A 97 11.88 -2.52 8.94
CA ASN A 97 10.57 -2.73 8.35
C ASN A 97 10.51 -2.24 6.90
N ALA A 98 11.06 -1.06 6.59
CA ALA A 98 11.09 -0.52 5.24
C ALA A 98 11.91 -1.41 4.29
N LYS A 99 13.06 -1.91 4.74
CA LYS A 99 13.87 -2.88 3.98
C LYS A 99 13.09 -4.15 3.65
N MET A 100 12.36 -4.71 4.62
CA MET A 100 11.53 -5.90 4.38
C MET A 100 10.29 -5.57 3.54
N GLY A 101 9.69 -4.40 3.73
CA GLY A 101 8.54 -3.91 2.98
C GLY A 101 8.83 -3.77 1.51
N ARG A 102 10.05 -3.35 1.14
CA ARG A 102 10.53 -3.35 -0.25
C ARG A 102 10.42 -4.73 -0.91
N LEU A 103 10.76 -5.80 -0.18
CA LEU A 103 10.65 -7.17 -0.70
C LEU A 103 9.19 -7.58 -0.86
N VAL A 104 8.34 -7.27 0.13
CA VAL A 104 6.89 -7.54 0.05
C VAL A 104 6.26 -6.79 -1.13
N ALA A 105 6.62 -5.52 -1.33
CA ALA A 105 6.11 -4.69 -2.40
C ALA A 105 6.52 -5.23 -3.78
N ARG A 106 7.78 -5.63 -3.94
CA ARG A 106 8.26 -6.29 -5.16
C ARG A 106 7.57 -7.62 -5.45
N GLN A 107 7.13 -8.35 -4.43
CA GLN A 107 6.43 -9.62 -4.63
C GLN A 107 4.94 -9.43 -4.98
N ARG A 108 4.29 -8.41 -4.40
CA ARG A 108 2.82 -8.27 -4.45
C ARG A 108 2.34 -7.03 -5.20
N CYS A 109 2.93 -5.88 -4.89
CA CYS A 109 2.48 -4.58 -5.42
C CYS A 109 2.98 -4.33 -6.85
N ILE A 110 4.07 -5.00 -7.27
CA ILE A 110 4.66 -4.88 -8.62
C ILE A 110 3.69 -5.28 -9.75
N LEU A 111 2.68 -6.08 -9.42
CA LEU A 111 1.67 -6.56 -10.36
C LEU A 111 0.75 -5.44 -10.85
N CYS A 112 0.63 -4.35 -10.10
CA CYS A 112 -0.21 -3.21 -10.45
C CYS A 112 0.59 -1.90 -10.57
N HIS A 113 1.62 -1.73 -9.75
CA HIS A 113 2.42 -0.50 -9.70
C HIS A 113 3.83 -0.73 -10.23
N LYS A 114 4.42 0.32 -10.83
CA LYS A 114 5.88 0.37 -11.03
C LYS A 114 6.59 0.58 -9.69
N ILE A 115 7.63 -0.20 -9.45
CA ILE A 115 8.54 -0.12 -8.30
C ILE A 115 9.95 -0.13 -8.88
N GLU A 116 10.70 0.96 -8.67
CA GLU A 116 12.08 1.12 -9.17
C GLU A 116 12.19 0.87 -10.69
N GLY A 117 11.25 1.45 -11.45
CA GLY A 117 11.19 1.32 -12.90
C GLY A 117 10.70 -0.03 -13.42
N ARG A 118 10.37 -0.99 -12.55
CA ARG A 118 9.88 -2.33 -12.93
C ARG A 118 8.44 -2.58 -12.50
N GLY A 119 7.72 -3.41 -13.22
CA GLY A 119 6.35 -3.82 -12.89
C GLY A 119 5.32 -3.37 -13.90
N ALA A 120 4.05 -3.53 -13.55
CA ALA A 120 2.94 -3.21 -14.43
C ALA A 120 2.68 -1.69 -14.54
N ILE A 121 1.98 -1.30 -15.61
CA ILE A 121 1.54 0.08 -15.89
C ILE A 121 0.02 0.22 -15.61
N LEU A 122 -0.57 -0.74 -14.89
CA LEU A 122 -2.01 -0.72 -14.60
C LEU A 122 -2.39 0.44 -13.69
N GLN A 123 -1.50 0.81 -12.77
CA GLN A 123 -1.66 1.90 -11.83
C GLN A 123 -0.40 2.78 -11.85
N PRO A 124 -0.50 4.03 -11.37
CA PRO A 124 0.65 4.92 -11.30
C PRO A 124 1.81 4.32 -10.50
N PRO A 125 3.07 4.73 -10.77
CA PRO A 125 4.24 4.32 -9.99
C PRO A 125 4.01 4.45 -8.48
N LEU A 126 4.47 3.45 -7.72
CA LEU A 126 4.22 3.40 -6.28
C LEU A 126 4.79 4.63 -5.56
N ILE A 127 5.92 5.16 -6.03
CA ILE A 127 6.54 6.38 -5.49
C ILE A 127 5.58 7.58 -5.56
N GLN A 128 4.95 7.82 -6.71
CA GLN A 128 4.02 8.94 -6.89
C GLN A 128 2.72 8.76 -6.09
N VAL A 129 2.22 7.53 -5.99
CA VAL A 129 1.07 7.21 -5.13
C VAL A 129 1.40 7.49 -3.66
N SER A 130 2.62 7.17 -3.24
CA SER A 130 3.12 7.40 -1.88
C SER A 130 3.24 8.89 -1.57
N MET A 131 3.81 9.67 -2.50
CA MET A 131 3.93 11.13 -2.37
C MET A 131 2.57 11.81 -2.25
N ARG A 132 1.64 11.49 -3.15
CA ARG A 132 0.26 12.01 -3.09
C ARG A 132 -0.41 11.67 -1.76
N ARG A 133 -0.19 10.46 -1.23
CA ARG A 133 -0.76 10.10 0.08
C ARG A 133 -0.14 10.92 1.21
N LEU A 134 1.18 11.13 1.20
CA LEU A 134 1.86 11.98 2.18
C LEU A 134 1.33 13.41 2.14
N ASP A 135 1.10 13.97 0.95
CA ASP A 135 0.53 15.30 0.80
C ASP A 135 -0.88 15.41 1.41
N ARG A 136 -1.75 14.45 1.09
CA ARG A 136 -3.10 14.34 1.66
C ARG A 136 -3.12 14.14 3.19
N MET A 137 -2.00 13.75 3.82
CA MET A 137 -1.96 13.69 5.28
C MET A 137 -2.02 15.07 5.95
N LYS A 138 -1.62 16.13 5.23
CA LYS A 138 -1.62 17.52 5.74
C LYS A 138 -3.03 18.06 5.98
N SER A 139 -4.02 17.55 5.23
CA SER A 139 -5.43 17.97 5.27
C SER A 139 -6.37 16.83 5.66
N TYR A 140 -5.85 15.79 6.33
CA TYR A 140 -6.64 14.58 6.63
C TYR A 140 -7.82 14.84 7.57
N ASP A 141 -7.70 15.81 8.47
CA ASP A 141 -8.79 16.17 9.40
C ASP A 141 -10.01 16.70 8.62
N SER A 142 -9.78 17.53 7.60
CA SER A 142 -10.83 18.01 6.69
C SER A 142 -11.49 16.87 5.89
N HIS A 143 -10.70 15.87 5.47
CA HIS A 143 -11.24 14.66 4.83
C HIS A 143 -12.18 13.90 5.78
N LEU A 144 -11.82 13.79 7.06
CA LEU A 144 -12.67 13.14 8.06
C LEU A 144 -13.94 13.94 8.36
N ASP A 145 -13.89 15.27 8.38
CA ASP A 145 -15.09 16.11 8.49
C ASP A 145 -16.07 15.87 7.33
N GLN A 146 -15.53 15.79 6.11
CA GLN A 146 -16.33 15.44 4.95
C GLN A 146 -16.90 14.03 5.07
N LEU A 147 -16.09 13.05 5.49
CA LEU A 147 -16.51 11.66 5.64
C LEU A 147 -17.60 11.48 6.70
N ARG A 148 -17.55 12.22 7.81
CA ARG A 148 -18.61 12.24 8.84
C ARG A 148 -19.97 12.61 8.26
N THR A 149 -19.98 13.49 7.26
CA THR A 149 -21.21 14.00 6.65
C THR A 149 -21.66 13.12 5.48
N SER A 150 -20.73 12.68 4.63
CA SER A 150 -21.05 11.98 3.38
C SER A 150 -21.22 10.47 3.53
N ASP A 151 -20.57 9.83 4.51
CA ASP A 151 -20.64 8.39 4.79
C ASP A 151 -20.51 8.14 6.31
N PRO A 152 -21.53 8.52 7.11
CA PRO A 152 -21.48 8.46 8.57
C PRO A 152 -21.32 7.03 9.11
N ASP A 153 -21.83 6.03 8.39
CA ASP A 153 -21.71 4.61 8.76
C ASP A 153 -20.26 4.15 8.67
N ARG A 154 -19.56 4.50 7.56
CA ARG A 154 -18.13 4.21 7.42
C ARG A 154 -17.33 4.91 8.51
N TYR A 155 -17.60 6.19 8.73
CA TYR A 155 -16.95 6.98 9.78
C TYR A 155 -17.09 6.27 11.15
N SER A 156 -18.32 5.95 11.53
CA SER A 156 -18.65 5.33 12.82
C SER A 156 -18.01 3.96 12.99
N SER A 157 -17.97 3.13 11.94
CA SER A 157 -17.40 1.78 11.98
C SER A 157 -15.88 1.72 12.22
N LYS A 158 -15.19 2.87 12.08
CA LYS A 158 -13.73 3.03 12.23
C LYS A 158 -13.36 4.21 13.11
N LYS A 159 -14.31 4.73 13.91
CA LYS A 159 -14.13 5.92 14.75
C LYS A 159 -12.85 5.88 15.58
N ASP A 160 -12.61 4.78 16.31
CA ASP A 160 -11.41 4.64 17.15
C ASP A 160 -10.09 4.72 16.36
N LEU A 161 -10.07 4.25 15.11
CA LEU A 161 -8.89 4.36 14.25
C LEU A 161 -8.72 5.80 13.77
N PHE A 162 -9.81 6.45 13.36
CA PHE A 162 -9.76 7.85 12.93
C PHE A 162 -9.31 8.78 14.07
N GLU A 163 -9.82 8.60 15.28
CA GLU A 163 -9.41 9.38 16.45
C GLU A 163 -7.91 9.20 16.75
N LYS A 164 -7.38 7.97 16.63
CA LYS A 164 -5.94 7.70 16.76
C LYS A 164 -5.12 8.40 15.69
N ILE A 165 -5.58 8.38 14.44
CA ILE A 165 -4.89 9.07 13.34
C ILE A 165 -4.90 10.59 13.59
N THR A 166 -6.03 11.18 13.97
CA THR A 166 -6.11 12.63 14.19
C THR A 166 -5.33 13.11 15.42
N ALA A 167 -5.21 12.27 16.45
CA ALA A 167 -4.47 12.59 17.67
C ALA A 167 -2.94 12.54 17.48
N GLU A 168 -2.45 11.89 16.42
CA GLU A 168 -1.02 11.83 16.11
C GLU A 168 -0.54 13.14 15.48
N ALA A 169 0.46 13.76 16.10
CA ALA A 169 1.02 15.04 15.67
C ALA A 169 2.06 14.87 14.55
N ASP A 170 2.81 13.76 14.57
CA ASP A 170 3.82 13.47 13.54
C ASP A 170 3.13 13.00 12.25
N VAL A 171 3.33 13.71 11.15
CA VAL A 171 2.69 13.44 9.86
C VAL A 171 3.06 12.04 9.31
N LEU A 172 4.30 11.58 9.53
CA LEU A 172 4.74 10.27 9.05
C LEU A 172 4.14 9.14 9.89
N ARG A 173 4.04 9.31 11.21
CA ARG A 173 3.31 8.37 12.09
C ARG A 173 1.82 8.37 11.78
N LYS A 174 1.22 9.54 11.51
CA LYS A 174 -0.16 9.68 11.04
C LYS A 174 -0.38 8.88 9.75
N MET A 175 0.53 9.01 8.79
CA MET A 175 0.52 8.22 7.54
C MET A 175 0.67 6.73 7.81
N GLN A 176 1.52 6.33 8.76
CA GLN A 176 1.74 4.92 9.13
C GLN A 176 0.47 4.27 9.67
N LEU A 177 -0.23 4.96 10.59
CA LEU A 177 -1.52 4.52 11.12
C LEU A 177 -2.57 4.39 10.02
N TRP A 178 -2.65 5.38 9.12
CA TRP A 178 -3.53 5.35 7.96
C TRP A 178 -3.25 4.14 7.04
N LEU A 179 -1.98 3.92 6.69
CA LEU A 179 -1.54 2.79 5.86
C LEU A 179 -1.88 1.44 6.51
N GLY A 180 -1.79 1.36 7.83
CA GLY A 180 -2.20 0.17 8.59
C GLY A 180 -3.67 -0.17 8.39
N GLY A 181 -4.55 0.83 8.32
CA GLY A 181 -5.97 0.67 7.97
C GLY A 181 -6.16 0.32 6.49
N TYR A 182 -5.56 1.11 5.61
CA TYR A 182 -5.72 1.02 4.16
C TYR A 182 -5.25 -0.34 3.59
N LEU A 183 -4.07 -0.80 3.99
CA LEU A 183 -3.51 -2.07 3.48
C LEU A 183 -4.32 -3.28 3.96
N ARG A 184 -5.02 -3.19 5.09
CA ARG A 184 -5.94 -4.24 5.57
C ARG A 184 -7.31 -4.18 4.92
N ARG A 185 -7.79 -2.98 4.60
CA ARG A 185 -9.08 -2.75 3.96
C ARG A 185 -9.01 -1.46 3.13
N PRO A 186 -8.77 -1.56 1.81
CA PRO A 186 -8.53 -0.36 0.99
C PRO A 186 -9.70 0.61 0.95
N THR A 187 -10.91 0.10 1.20
CA THR A 187 -12.13 0.89 1.23
C THR A 187 -12.42 1.53 2.59
N PHE A 188 -11.55 1.43 3.60
CA PHE A 188 -11.92 1.80 4.98
C PHE A 188 -12.25 3.29 5.16
N ASP A 189 -11.63 4.19 4.40
CA ASP A 189 -11.89 5.64 4.43
C ASP A 189 -12.27 6.22 3.07
N ASN A 190 -12.36 5.38 2.04
CA ASN A 190 -12.81 5.72 0.69
C ASN A 190 -13.58 4.55 0.07
N SER A 191 -14.90 4.67 -0.07
CA SER A 191 -15.76 3.63 -0.66
C SER A 191 -15.42 3.29 -2.11
N GLN A 192 -14.76 4.21 -2.84
CA GLN A 192 -14.42 4.10 -4.25
C GLN A 192 -12.98 3.59 -4.48
N ALA A 193 -12.28 3.14 -3.44
CA ALA A 193 -10.92 2.62 -3.59
C ALA A 193 -10.91 1.39 -4.52
N LYS A 194 -10.11 1.45 -5.59
CA LYS A 194 -9.99 0.40 -6.61
C LYS A 194 -8.95 -0.68 -6.28
N MET A 195 -8.17 -0.50 -5.21
CA MET A 195 -7.17 -1.49 -4.80
C MET A 195 -7.88 -2.73 -4.25
N PRO A 196 -7.60 -3.94 -4.79
CA PRO A 196 -8.21 -5.16 -4.28
C PRO A 196 -7.78 -5.44 -2.84
N LEU A 197 -8.62 -6.16 -2.10
CA LEU A 197 -8.31 -6.56 -0.73
C LEU A 197 -7.01 -7.38 -0.68
N GLN A 198 -6.06 -6.93 0.13
CA GLN A 198 -4.77 -7.61 0.30
C GLN A 198 -4.83 -8.56 1.49
N VAL A 199 -4.48 -9.83 1.28
CA VAL A 199 -4.33 -10.81 2.36
C VAL A 199 -2.91 -10.74 2.89
N LEU A 200 -2.65 -9.77 3.78
CA LEU A 200 -1.33 -9.52 4.38
C LEU A 200 -1.31 -9.95 5.85
N LYS A 201 -0.19 -10.53 6.28
CA LYS A 201 0.07 -10.74 7.71
C LYS A 201 0.26 -9.37 8.40
N PRO A 202 -0.06 -9.24 9.71
CA PRO A 202 0.14 -7.98 10.42
C PRO A 202 1.56 -7.40 10.26
N VAL A 203 2.58 -8.26 10.34
CA VAL A 203 3.98 -7.85 10.14
C VAL A 203 4.26 -7.36 8.71
N GLU A 204 3.62 -7.93 7.69
CA GLU A 204 3.78 -7.46 6.29
C GLU A 204 3.13 -6.10 6.10
N VAL A 205 2.03 -5.81 6.81
CA VAL A 205 1.37 -4.49 6.80
C VAL A 205 2.33 -3.43 7.35
N ASP A 206 2.95 -3.68 8.50
CA ASP A 206 3.89 -2.73 9.12
C ASP A 206 5.13 -2.50 8.23
N GLN A 207 5.65 -3.58 7.63
CA GLN A 207 6.76 -3.53 6.69
C GLN A 207 6.43 -2.68 5.46
N LEU A 208 5.30 -2.94 4.81
CA LEU A 208 4.84 -2.17 3.65
C LEU A 208 4.57 -0.71 4.01
N ALA A 209 3.96 -0.43 5.17
CA ALA A 209 3.70 0.93 5.61
C ALA A 209 5.00 1.74 5.71
N CYS A 210 6.03 1.20 6.37
CA CYS A 210 7.34 1.86 6.46
C CYS A 210 7.99 2.07 5.08
N TYR A 211 7.90 1.09 4.17
CA TYR A 211 8.46 1.22 2.82
C TYR A 211 7.74 2.27 1.97
N VAL A 212 6.40 2.32 2.04
CA VAL A 212 5.60 3.33 1.33
C VAL A 212 5.91 4.74 1.84
N ILE A 213 6.10 4.92 3.15
CA ILE A 213 6.55 6.21 3.71
C ILE A 213 7.95 6.58 3.20
N GLN A 214 8.88 5.62 3.21
CA GLN A 214 10.23 5.83 2.69
C GLN A 214 10.19 6.30 1.22
N LEU A 215 9.38 5.65 0.37
CA LEU A 215 9.21 6.04 -1.03
C LEU A 215 8.68 7.47 -1.18
N ALA A 216 7.73 7.89 -0.35
CA ALA A 216 7.19 9.24 -0.42
C ALA A 216 8.30 10.30 -0.20
N ILE A 217 9.15 10.09 0.81
CA ILE A 217 10.26 11.00 1.12
C ILE A 217 11.33 10.97 0.03
N GLU A 218 11.71 9.78 -0.45
CA GLU A 218 12.66 9.64 -1.55
C GLU A 218 12.16 10.37 -2.82
N GLY A 219 10.87 10.30 -3.11
CA GLY A 219 10.27 11.01 -4.25
C GLY A 219 10.38 12.53 -4.14
N TYR A 220 10.06 13.10 -2.97
CA TYR A 220 10.26 14.54 -2.75
C TYR A 220 11.74 14.94 -2.83
N GLN A 221 12.64 14.14 -2.27
CA GLN A 221 14.09 14.39 -2.35
C GLN A 221 14.64 14.32 -3.78
N GLN A 222 14.02 13.53 -4.65
CA GLN A 222 14.37 13.41 -6.05
C GLN A 222 13.73 14.49 -6.94
N GLY A 223 12.85 15.33 -6.38
CA GLY A 223 12.13 16.35 -7.15
C GLY A 223 11.03 15.76 -8.04
N GLU A 224 10.53 14.57 -7.74
CA GLU A 224 9.40 13.97 -8.45
C GLU A 224 8.12 14.79 -8.20
N ALA A 225 7.24 14.86 -9.20
CA ALA A 225 5.93 15.48 -9.03
C ALA A 225 4.95 14.50 -8.38
N PRO A 226 4.20 14.91 -7.33
CA PRO A 226 3.08 14.11 -6.85
C PRO A 226 2.00 14.04 -7.94
N LEU A 227 1.22 12.96 -7.95
CA LEU A 227 0.05 12.89 -8.83
C LEU A 227 -0.98 13.94 -8.40
N GLU A 228 -1.53 14.65 -9.39
CA GLU A 228 -2.71 15.48 -9.20
C GLU A 228 -3.94 14.59 -8.91
N ASP A 229 -4.93 15.17 -8.24
CA ASP A 229 -6.14 14.49 -7.76
C ASP A 229 -7.19 14.26 -8.86
#